data_AF-A0A7C5DUQ3-F1
#
_entry.id   AF-A0A7C5DUQ3-F1
#
_cell.length_a   1.000
_cell.length_b   1.000
_cell.length_c   1.000
_cell.angle_alpha   90.00
_cell.angle_beta   90.00
_cell.angle_gamma   90.00
#
_symmetry.space_group_name_H-M   'P 1'
#
loop_
_entity.id
_entity.type
_entity.pdbx_description
1 polymer ?
#
loop_
_entity_poly.entity_id
_entity_poly.type
_entity_poly.pdbx_seq_one_letter_code
_entity_poly.pdbx_strand_id
1 'polypeptide(L)'
;VIGLQSGSERILRLLKRGHNVENALHAVELIAKKGFMPYVDMIFGFPFETKDDVRKSLEISLLMHEKFGAVIHGHTFMPLPGTPFENLNMHISADILKTIGRFSSKGIIKGQWQRQLNISEEISSLEG
;
A
#
# COMPACT_ATOMS: atom_id res chain seq x y z
N VAL A 1 -9.62 -9.16 6.23
CA VAL A 1 -8.63 -8.28 5.56
C VAL A 1 -9.29 -7.70 4.32
N ILE A 2 -9.06 -6.42 4.00
CA ILE A 2 -9.58 -5.70 2.83
C ILE A 2 -8.40 -5.37 1.91
N GLY A 3 -8.47 -5.78 0.65
CA GLY A 3 -7.40 -5.54 -0.32
C GLY A 3 -7.55 -4.22 -1.09
N LEU A 4 -7.30 -3.08 -0.46
CA LEU A 4 -7.39 -1.75 -1.11
C LEU A 4 -6.25 -1.54 -2.12
N GLN A 5 -5.03 -1.96 -1.82
CA GLN A 5 -3.81 -1.80 -2.62
C GLN A 5 -3.28 -0.37 -2.74
N SER A 6 -4.11 0.64 -3.03
CA SER A 6 -3.67 2.04 -3.15
C SER A 6 -4.79 3.01 -2.73
N GLY A 7 -4.43 4.16 -2.15
CA GLY A 7 -5.36 5.25 -1.88
C GLY A 7 -5.61 6.16 -3.08
N SER A 8 -5.04 5.85 -4.25
CA SER A 8 -5.28 6.60 -5.48
C SER A 8 -6.19 5.86 -6.45
N GLU A 9 -7.32 6.47 -6.79
CA GLU A 9 -8.24 5.98 -7.83
C GLU A 9 -7.56 5.73 -9.18
N ARG A 10 -6.54 6.54 -9.51
CA ARG A 10 -5.77 6.37 -10.73
C ARG A 10 -5.00 5.04 -10.72
N ILE A 11 -4.36 4.73 -9.59
CA ILE A 11 -3.63 3.48 -9.39
C ILE A 11 -4.59 2.29 -9.35
N LEU A 12 -5.71 2.40 -8.63
CA LEU A 12 -6.73 1.34 -8.59
C LEU A 12 -7.23 0.97 -9.98
N ARG A 13 -7.45 1.96 -10.87
CA ARG A 13 -7.81 1.71 -12.27
C ARG A 13 -6.71 1.01 -13.06
N LEU A 14 -5.45 1.42 -12.89
CA LEU A 14 -4.29 0.77 -13.54
C LEU A 14 -4.14 -0.69 -13.10
N LEU A 15 -4.42 -0.97 -11.81
CA LEU A 15 -4.45 -2.30 -11.24
C LEU A 15 -5.75 -3.07 -11.57
N LYS A 16 -6.65 -2.50 -12.38
CA LYS A 16 -7.94 -3.08 -12.77
C LYS A 16 -8.80 -3.53 -11.58
N ARG A 17 -8.77 -2.76 -10.48
CA ARG A 17 -9.62 -3.03 -9.31
C ARG A 17 -11.06 -2.61 -9.62
N GLY A 18 -12.00 -3.47 -9.23
CA GLY A 18 -13.44 -3.21 -9.37
C GLY A 18 -14.07 -2.41 -8.23
N HIS A 19 -13.24 -1.80 -7.36
CA HIS A 19 -13.68 -0.99 -6.23
C HIS A 19 -12.88 0.31 -6.17
N ASN A 20 -13.41 1.29 -5.44
CA ASN A 20 -12.79 2.59 -5.21
C ASN A 20 -12.41 2.76 -3.72
N VAL A 21 -11.76 3.87 -3.37
CA VAL A 21 -11.32 4.19 -2.01
C VAL A 21 -12.51 4.32 -1.05
N GLU A 22 -13.61 4.90 -1.52
CA GLU A 22 -14.82 5.06 -0.72
C GLU A 22 -15.45 3.71 -0.33
N ASN A 23 -15.48 2.74 -1.25
CA ASN A 23 -15.95 1.39 -0.97
C ASN A 23 -15.10 0.72 0.11
N ALA A 24 -13.78 0.87 0.04
CA ALA A 24 -12.87 0.32 1.05
C ALA A 24 -13.05 1.02 2.40
N LEU A 25 -13.20 2.34 2.42
CA LEU A 25 -13.44 3.12 3.64
C LEU A 25 -14.75 2.70 4.32
N HIS A 26 -15.82 2.51 3.53
CA HIS A 26 -17.10 2.04 4.03
C HIS A 26 -16.99 0.62 4.62
N ALA A 27 -16.26 -0.28 3.95
CA ALA A 27 -16.00 -1.63 4.48
C ALA A 27 -15.22 -1.59 5.80
N VAL A 28 -14.20 -0.74 5.91
CA VAL A 28 -13.42 -0.52 7.14
C VAL A 28 -14.32 -0.02 8.28
N GLU A 29 -15.16 0.98 8.00
CA GLU A 29 -16.12 1.53 8.96
C GLU A 29 -17.09 0.46 9.48
N LEU A 30 -17.67 -0.34 8.58
CA LEU A 30 -18.61 -1.40 8.96
C LEU A 30 -17.95 -2.46 9.84
N ILE A 31 -16.72 -2.87 9.52
CA ILE A 31 -15.95 -3.84 10.33
C ILE A 31 -15.71 -3.26 11.73
N ALA A 32 -15.25 -2.02 11.82
CA ALA A 32 -14.98 -1.36 13.10
C ALA A 32 -16.25 -1.18 13.94
N LYS A 33 -17.38 -0.79 13.31
CA LYS A 33 -18.70 -0.68 13.98
C LYS A 33 -19.19 -2.00 14.57
N LYS A 34 -18.71 -3.14 14.06
CA LYS A 34 -19.02 -4.47 14.58
C LYS A 34 -18.04 -4.94 15.66
N GLY A 35 -17.11 -4.09 16.09
CA GLY A 35 -16.14 -4.38 17.13
C GLY A 35 -14.92 -5.18 16.66
N PHE A 36 -14.75 -5.36 15.35
CA PHE A 36 -13.58 -6.04 14.78
C PHE A 36 -12.50 -5.04 14.37
N MET A 37 -11.24 -5.46 14.48
CA MET A 37 -10.10 -4.68 14.01
C MET A 37 -9.97 -4.80 12.47
N PRO A 38 -10.13 -3.72 11.70
CA PRO A 38 -9.97 -3.78 10.25
C PRO A 38 -8.49 -3.90 9.88
N TYR A 39 -8.19 -4.82 8.97
CA TYR A 39 -6.87 -4.95 8.35
C TYR A 39 -6.98 -4.63 6.87
N VAL A 40 -6.11 -3.75 6.37
CA VAL A 40 -6.16 -3.24 4.99
C VAL A 40 -4.81 -3.45 4.32
N ASP A 41 -4.79 -4.21 3.23
CA ASP A 41 -3.57 -4.42 2.46
C ASP A 41 -3.33 -3.24 1.50
N MET A 42 -2.10 -2.74 1.52
CA MET A 42 -1.62 -1.67 0.64
C MET A 42 -0.26 -2.04 0.05
N ILE A 43 -0.04 -1.70 -1.22
CA ILE A 43 1.24 -1.90 -1.90
C ILE A 43 1.80 -0.52 -2.22
N PHE A 44 3.06 -0.30 -1.85
CA PHE A 44 3.81 0.92 -2.17
C PHE A 44 4.90 0.62 -3.18
N GLY A 45 5.28 1.63 -3.95
CA GLY A 45 6.46 1.55 -4.83
C GLY A 45 6.15 1.03 -6.22
N PHE A 46 4.89 1.15 -6.67
CA PHE A 46 4.56 0.85 -8.06
C PHE A 46 5.38 1.77 -8.99
N PRO A 47 5.96 1.24 -10.09
CA PRO A 47 6.77 2.02 -11.02
C PRO A 47 6.06 3.25 -11.62
N PHE A 48 4.73 3.19 -11.67
CA PHE A 48 3.86 4.24 -12.21
C PHE A 48 3.16 5.09 -11.14
N GLU A 49 3.48 4.91 -9.85
CA GLU A 49 2.99 5.80 -8.78
C GLU A 49 3.65 7.18 -8.86
N THR A 50 2.84 8.24 -8.76
CA THR A 50 3.37 9.59 -8.54
C THR A 50 3.40 9.89 -7.05
N LYS A 51 4.14 10.95 -6.67
CA LYS A 51 4.16 11.44 -5.29
C LYS A 51 2.76 11.77 -4.75
N ASP A 52 1.85 12.27 -5.57
CA ASP A 52 0.47 12.55 -5.14
C ASP A 52 -0.34 11.28 -4.90
N ASP A 53 -0.12 10.22 -5.68
CA ASP A 53 -0.79 8.93 -5.44
C ASP A 53 -0.36 8.32 -4.10
N VAL A 54 0.95 8.37 -3.83
CA VAL A 54 1.49 7.88 -2.56
C VAL A 54 1.00 8.74 -1.39
N ARG A 55 0.92 10.07 -1.57
CA ARG A 55 0.35 10.96 -0.56
C ARG A 55 -1.09 10.55 -0.22
N LYS A 56 -1.94 10.32 -1.22
CA LYS A 56 -3.33 9.84 -1.01
C LYS A 56 -3.37 8.51 -0.27
N SER A 57 -2.48 7.57 -0.62
CA SER A 57 -2.31 6.29 0.08
C SER A 57 -1.97 6.45 1.56
N LEU A 58 -1.06 7.37 1.89
CA LEU A 58 -0.67 7.66 3.27
C LEU A 58 -1.78 8.39 4.04
N GLU A 59 -2.47 9.33 3.41
CA GLU A 59 -3.58 10.08 4.02
C GLU A 59 -4.74 9.17 4.36
N ILE A 60 -5.15 8.28 3.44
CA ILE A 60 -6.23 7.34 3.71
C ILE A 60 -5.83 6.32 4.78
N SER A 61 -4.57 5.88 4.78
CA SER A 61 -4.02 4.99 5.82
C SER A 61 -4.14 5.61 7.21
N LEU A 62 -3.73 6.87 7.34
CA LEU A 62 -3.81 7.61 8.59
C LEU A 62 -5.27 7.79 9.02
N LEU A 63 -6.14 8.20 8.09
CA LEU A 63 -7.57 8.39 8.35
C LEU A 63 -8.23 7.10 8.86
N MET A 64 -7.99 5.97 8.18
CA MET A 64 -8.57 4.67 8.55
C MET A 64 -8.07 4.22 9.93
N HIS A 65 -6.80 4.46 10.23
CA HIS A 65 -6.23 4.15 11.54
C HIS A 65 -6.84 5.03 12.64
N GLU A 66 -6.83 6.35 12.48
CA GLU A 66 -7.28 7.29 13.50
C GLU A 66 -8.79 7.19 13.77
N LYS A 67 -9.61 6.94 12.73
CA LYS A 67 -11.06 6.87 12.88
C LYS A 67 -11.60 5.50 13.26
N PHE A 68 -10.96 4.44 12.76
CA PHE A 68 -11.53 3.08 12.83
C PHE A 68 -10.58 2.07 13.48
N GLY A 69 -9.42 2.52 13.97
CA GLY A 69 -8.39 1.65 14.53
C GLY A 69 -7.70 0.78 13.48
N ALA A 70 -7.96 0.99 12.19
CA ALA A 70 -7.48 0.08 11.16
C ALA A 70 -5.95 -0.09 11.18
N VAL A 71 -5.50 -1.31 10.92
CA VAL A 71 -4.09 -1.65 10.76
C VAL A 71 -3.81 -1.83 9.28
N ILE A 72 -2.86 -1.06 8.75
CA ILE A 72 -2.47 -1.16 7.35
C ILE A 72 -1.38 -2.20 7.22
N HIS A 73 -1.61 -3.22 6.41
CA HIS A 73 -0.60 -4.15 5.97
C HIS A 73 0.09 -3.60 4.73
N GLY A 74 1.23 -2.95 4.97
CA GLY A 74 2.11 -2.46 3.94
C GLY A 74 2.89 -3.60 3.30
N HIS A 75 2.86 -3.60 1.97
CA HIS A 75 3.70 -4.38 1.09
C HIS A 75 4.48 -3.44 0.19
N THR A 76 5.59 -3.94 -0.32
CA THR A 76 6.35 -3.27 -1.38
C THR A 76 6.07 -3.97 -2.69
N PHE A 77 5.95 -3.21 -3.77
CA PHE A 77 5.79 -3.76 -5.11
C PHE A 77 6.92 -4.74 -5.40
N MET A 78 6.56 -5.91 -5.92
CA MET A 78 7.50 -6.92 -6.38
C MET A 78 7.11 -7.31 -7.81
N PRO A 79 8.06 -7.32 -8.76
CA PRO A 79 7.85 -7.94 -10.05
C PRO A 79 7.63 -9.44 -9.87
N LEU A 80 6.40 -9.91 -10.08
CA LEU A 80 6.06 -11.32 -9.93
C LEU A 80 5.96 -11.99 -11.31
N PRO A 81 6.59 -13.17 -11.49
CA PRO A 81 6.52 -13.90 -12.75
C PRO A 81 5.09 -14.19 -13.20
N GLY A 82 4.83 -14.03 -14.49
CA GLY A 82 3.51 -14.25 -15.09
C GLY A 82 2.48 -13.15 -14.81
N THR A 83 2.89 -12.03 -14.19
CA THR A 83 2.03 -10.85 -14.05
C THR A 83 2.31 -9.82 -15.15
N PRO A 84 1.34 -8.95 -15.50
CA PRO A 84 1.59 -7.85 -16.45
C PRO A 84 2.72 -6.88 -16.05
N PHE A 85 3.22 -6.99 -14.81
CA PHE A 85 4.23 -6.12 -14.22
C PHE A 85 5.55 -6.86 -13.92
N GLU A 86 5.71 -8.08 -14.43
CA GLU A 86 6.89 -8.92 -14.22
C GLU A 86 8.21 -8.22 -14.56
N ASN A 87 8.24 -7.39 -15.60
CA ASN A 87 9.48 -6.72 -16.05
C ASN A 87 9.56 -5.26 -15.60
N LEU A 88 8.85 -4.88 -14.53
CA LEU A 88 8.88 -3.51 -14.02
C LEU A 88 9.66 -3.43 -12.71
N ASN A 89 10.43 -2.36 -12.56
CA ASN A 89 11.20 -2.10 -11.35
C ASN A 89 10.40 -1.25 -10.36
N MET A 90 10.49 -1.62 -9.08
CA MET A 90 9.92 -0.82 -8.00
C MET A 90 10.50 0.60 -8.03
N HIS A 91 9.62 1.60 -7.82
CA HIS A 91 10.03 2.98 -7.65
C HIS A 91 9.47 3.57 -6.37
N ILE A 92 10.34 3.84 -5.39
CA ILE A 92 9.97 4.50 -4.14
C ILE A 92 11.04 5.49 -3.71
N SER A 93 10.64 6.71 -3.36
CA SER A 93 11.59 7.74 -2.95
C SER A 93 11.94 7.65 -1.46
N ALA A 94 13.12 8.14 -1.09
CA ALA A 94 13.62 8.09 0.29
C ALA A 94 12.70 8.83 1.29
N ASP A 95 12.05 9.92 0.87
CA ASP A 95 11.10 10.67 1.70
C ASP A 95 9.81 9.88 1.97
N ILE A 96 9.35 9.11 0.99
CA ILE A 96 8.22 8.19 1.15
C ILE A 96 8.61 7.07 2.11
N LEU A 97 9.76 6.43 1.90
CA LEU A 97 10.27 5.36 2.79
C LEU A 97 10.39 5.84 4.24
N LYS A 98 10.93 7.03 4.46
CA LYS A 98 11.01 7.65 5.79
C LYS A 98 9.62 7.86 6.41
N THR A 99 8.63 8.25 5.61
CA THR A 99 7.26 8.43 6.06
C THR A 99 6.58 7.11 6.42
N ILE A 100 6.72 6.08 5.58
CA ILE A 100 6.24 4.72 5.86
C ILE A 100 6.90 4.17 7.14
N GLY A 101 8.21 4.36 7.30
CA GLY A 101 8.94 3.98 8.52
C GLY A 101 8.39 4.66 9.79
N ARG A 102 8.09 5.96 9.73
CA ARG A 102 7.44 6.70 10.84
C ARG A 102 6.03 6.20 11.12
N PHE A 103 5.27 5.80 10.10
CA PHE A 103 3.94 5.23 10.29
C PHE A 103 4.04 3.83 10.92
N SER A 104 5.08 3.08 10.55
CA SER A 104 5.34 1.77 11.10
C SER A 104 5.76 1.81 12.58
N SER A 105 6.60 2.78 12.97
CA SER A 105 6.95 2.97 14.39
C SER A 105 5.76 3.36 15.26
N LYS A 106 4.71 3.95 14.67
CA LYS A 106 3.43 4.25 15.33
C LYS A 106 2.42 3.11 15.29
N GLY A 107 2.75 1.98 14.65
CA GLY A 107 1.84 0.83 14.50
C GLY A 107 0.73 1.00 13.46
N ILE A 108 0.73 2.10 12.69
CA ILE A 108 -0.23 2.39 11.62
C ILE A 108 -0.01 1.42 10.46
N ILE A 109 1.25 1.27 10.02
CA ILE A 109 1.66 0.35 8.95
C ILE A 109 2.47 -0.80 9.55
N LYS A 110 2.01 -2.03 9.32
CA LYS A 110 2.71 -3.28 9.65
C LYS A 110 2.93 -4.08 8.37
N GLY A 111 3.60 -5.22 8.46
CA GLY A 111 3.76 -6.14 7.34
C GLY A 111 5.21 -6.32 6.91
N GLN A 112 5.38 -6.88 5.72
CA GLN A 112 6.69 -7.32 5.20
C GLN A 112 7.37 -6.30 4.29
N TRP A 113 6.85 -5.08 4.19
CA TRP A 113 7.33 -4.05 3.25
C TRP A 113 8.84 -3.80 3.35
N GLN A 114 9.46 -3.80 4.54
CA GLN A 114 10.93 -3.64 4.63
C GLN A 114 11.68 -4.80 3.98
N ARG A 115 11.23 -6.04 4.21
CA ARG A 115 11.87 -7.22 3.63
C ARG A 115 11.66 -7.26 2.12
N GLN A 116 10.46 -6.91 1.66
CA GLN A 116 10.11 -6.88 0.24
C GLN A 116 10.85 -5.75 -0.51
N LEU A 117 11.13 -4.62 0.17
CA LEU A 117 11.98 -3.56 -0.38
C LEU A 117 13.36 -4.09 -0.72
N ASN A 118 14.04 -4.74 0.22
CA ASN A 118 15.37 -5.32 0.00
C ASN A 118 15.36 -6.34 -1.16
N ILE A 119 14.38 -7.24 -1.17
CA ILE A 119 14.24 -8.23 -2.25
C ILE A 119 14.01 -7.55 -3.61
N SER A 120 13.19 -6.50 -3.65
CA SER A 120 12.92 -5.79 -4.90
C SER A 120 14.14 -5.02 -5.41
N GLU A 121 14.97 -4.48 -4.51
CA GLU A 121 16.25 -3.86 -4.86
C GLU A 121 17.25 -4.89 -5.41
N GLU A 122 17.34 -6.07 -4.79
CA GLU A 122 18.16 -7.20 -5.27
C GLU A 122 17.75 -7.63 -6.68
N ILE A 123 16.44 -7.85 -6.92
CA ILE A 123 15.93 -8.23 -8.25
C ILE A 123 16.27 -7.15 -9.28
N SER A 124 16.07 -5.87 -8.96
CA SER A 124 16.37 -4.76 -9.88
C SER A 124 17.86 -4.69 -10.24
N SER A 125 18.75 -5.11 -9.34
CA SER A 125 20.20 -5.13 -9.57
C SER A 125 20.69 -6.31 -10.41
N LEU A 126 19.89 -7.37 -10.55
CA LEU A 126 20.23 -8.56 -11.34
C LEU A 126 19.81 -8.42 -12.82
N GLU A 127 18.87 -7.51 -13.12
CA GLU A 127 18.36 -7.27 -14.47
C GLU A 127 19.03 -6.08 -15.20
N GLY A 128 19.97 -5.38 -14.54
CA GLY A 128 20.71 -4.23 -15.08
C GLY A 128 22.16 -4.56 -15.44
#